data_AF-A0A6L0XJV5-F1
#
_entry.id   AF-A0A6L0XJV5-F1
#
_cell.length_a   1.000
_cell.length_b   1.000
_cell.length_c   1.000
_cell.angle_alpha   90.00
_cell.angle_beta   90.00
_cell.angle_gamma   90.00
#
_symmetry.space_group_name_H-M   'P 1'
#
loop_
_entity.id
_entity.type
_entity.pdbx_description
1 polymer ?
#
loop_
_entity_poly.entity_id
_entity_poly.type
_entity_poly.pdbx_seq_one_letter_code
_entity_poly.pdbx_strand_id
1 'polypeptide(L)'
;MQTNVLERIRALEADIERCIDSIVQQDLFAASIENERHRILLDHFTLQQVGIVRSTAEKLLDVYLDEDDIVQVQNAPAESPDDIAAAVKEFEAKIADIREYHHIYRDLPPVKDELAVPSPRLLDDVFTVHERYGACFDMDAHYNRYSAFMVHTKTLAEGCATASAEVKKELAPLSPSSVLKWSSMWPGRLDFFSFTKALPQLLLHEVEAHRKIVGFALYKPFVAELLAYLEGFYRRIHPLKPAALERLMADVESDAEKYWASLVEAKADVTSVTAAAAASTEDEQVDVQNVEDERAEERETGGAAASSSNGQTAAPARIAVENKVACGLAIPPSLRQQVKKFSLWPLPLIEKLIEDVGQASGTSDGAAASTSKYPTSVTDVKTVCLMEAKAAALLQSLLYTTLETTNKSLLRDYSRTLEELENDREVAEQEFLDSLEEVRKNSADTMEGTVAHAAEYNLKLALEESKGSRRGRHGKASAPAPVSPAPAAPELPLEEEEEQLIGENGEPIPRWLAQLHQLDKMFRCDVCGGTIYKGPKVFREHFGAERHAEGLRRLGVMHRLKSYEGITSIRQVVEMRERLTGGESGFRKRLRDNTDNEEIQDARGHVVTAKEYLRLQQRRR
;
A
#
# COMPACT_ATOMS: atom_id res chain seq x y z
N MET A 1 -37.25 10.82 -41.36
CA MET A 1 -36.87 12.13 -41.91
C MET A 1 -35.36 12.14 -42.05
N GLN A 2 -34.82 12.43 -43.25
CA GLN A 2 -33.39 12.71 -43.37
C GLN A 2 -33.11 13.96 -42.54
N THR A 3 -32.26 13.84 -41.51
CA THR A 3 -31.94 14.95 -40.63
C THR A 3 -31.07 15.94 -41.39
N ASN A 4 -31.52 17.20 -41.45
CA ASN A 4 -30.75 18.29 -42.04
C ASN A 4 -29.39 18.38 -41.33
N VAL A 5 -28.33 18.70 -42.08
CA VAL A 5 -26.96 18.89 -41.60
C VAL A 5 -26.94 19.86 -40.41
N LEU A 6 -27.71 20.95 -40.47
CA LEU A 6 -27.83 21.91 -39.37
C LEU A 6 -28.44 21.30 -38.09
N GLU A 7 -29.43 20.41 -38.24
CA GLU A 7 -30.04 19.73 -37.09
C GLU A 7 -29.11 18.66 -36.50
N ARG A 8 -28.29 18.01 -37.35
CA ARG A 8 -27.24 17.09 -36.89
C ARG A 8 -26.18 17.83 -36.08
N ILE A 9 -25.71 18.99 -36.56
CA ILE A 9 -24.75 19.84 -35.85
C ILE A 9 -25.34 20.29 -34.50
N ARG A 10 -26.56 20.87 -34.51
CA ARG A 10 -27.26 21.32 -33.29
C ARG A 10 -27.42 20.19 -32.27
N ALA A 11 -27.79 18.99 -32.72
CA ALA A 11 -27.97 17.83 -31.85
C ALA A 11 -26.64 17.38 -31.22
N LEU A 12 -25.57 17.29 -32.01
CA LEU A 12 -24.24 16.90 -31.51
C LEU A 12 -23.66 17.94 -30.54
N GLU A 13 -23.84 19.23 -30.81
CA GLU A 13 -23.44 20.31 -29.90
C GLU A 13 -24.26 20.26 -28.59
N ALA A 14 -25.58 20.05 -28.68
CA ALA A 14 -26.42 19.90 -27.50
C ALA A 14 -26.05 18.66 -26.66
N ASP A 15 -25.67 17.55 -27.29
CA ASP A 15 -25.22 16.35 -26.58
C ASP A 15 -23.87 16.58 -25.87
N ILE A 16 -22.96 17.37 -26.47
CA ILE A 16 -21.70 17.78 -25.82
C ILE A 16 -21.99 18.65 -24.60
N GLU A 17 -22.83 19.68 -24.74
CA GLU A 17 -23.21 20.57 -23.64
C GLU A 17 -23.90 19.78 -22.51
N ARG A 18 -24.81 18.84 -22.83
CA ARG A 18 -25.44 17.99 -21.80
C ARG A 18 -24.43 17.15 -21.01
N CYS A 19 -23.40 16.62 -21.67
CA CYS A 19 -22.34 15.88 -20.99
C CYS A 19 -21.50 16.79 -20.09
N ILE A 20 -21.18 18.01 -20.56
CA ILE A 20 -20.45 19.02 -19.78
C ILE A 20 -21.27 19.44 -18.56
N ASP A 21 -22.55 19.75 -18.76
CA ASP A 21 -23.49 20.08 -17.69
C ASP A 21 -23.56 18.96 -16.64
N SER A 22 -23.66 17.71 -17.09
CA SER A 22 -23.66 16.55 -16.18
C SER A 22 -22.37 16.47 -15.35
N ILE A 23 -21.20 16.79 -15.92
CA ILE A 23 -19.93 16.86 -15.17
C ILE A 23 -19.95 18.02 -14.17
N VAL A 24 -20.29 19.23 -14.63
CA VAL A 24 -20.28 20.44 -13.81
C VAL A 24 -21.26 20.29 -12.64
N GLN A 25 -22.41 19.66 -12.86
CA GLN A 25 -23.41 19.38 -11.83
C GLN A 25 -22.80 18.64 -10.63
N GLN A 26 -21.99 17.61 -10.90
CA GLN A 26 -21.35 16.81 -9.87
C GLN A 26 -20.15 17.56 -9.25
N ASP A 27 -19.37 18.27 -10.08
CA ASP A 27 -18.22 19.04 -9.63
C ASP A 27 -18.60 20.17 -8.65
N LEU A 28 -19.81 20.73 -8.74
CA LEU A 28 -20.32 21.73 -7.79
C LEU A 28 -20.35 21.22 -6.34
N PHE A 29 -20.53 19.91 -6.16
CA PHE A 29 -20.57 19.26 -4.84
C PHE A 29 -19.26 18.54 -4.50
N ALA A 30 -18.24 18.56 -5.38
CA ALA A 30 -16.99 17.85 -5.14
C ALA A 30 -16.27 18.27 -3.84
N ALA A 31 -16.44 19.52 -3.40
CA ALA A 31 -15.85 20.03 -2.18
C ALA A 31 -16.58 19.58 -0.88
N SER A 32 -17.86 19.20 -0.96
CA SER A 32 -18.64 18.74 0.19
C SER A 32 -18.57 17.21 0.38
N ILE A 33 -17.97 16.48 -0.56
CA ILE A 33 -17.90 15.01 -0.48
C ILE A 33 -16.72 14.59 0.40
N GLU A 34 -17.03 14.01 1.55
CA GLU A 34 -16.04 13.44 2.46
C GLU A 34 -15.67 11.99 2.12
N ASN A 35 -16.59 11.24 1.51
CA ASN A 35 -16.41 9.82 1.22
C ASN A 35 -15.50 9.60 0.00
N GLU A 36 -14.34 8.98 0.22
CA GLU A 36 -13.34 8.70 -0.82
C GLU A 36 -13.89 7.81 -1.95
N ARG A 37 -14.78 6.86 -1.65
CA ARG A 37 -15.41 5.99 -2.68
C ARG A 37 -16.29 6.83 -3.62
N HIS A 38 -17.01 7.81 -3.08
CA HIS A 38 -17.83 8.72 -3.87
C HIS A 38 -16.94 9.63 -4.73
N ARG A 39 -15.86 10.19 -4.16
CA ARG A 39 -14.86 10.96 -4.93
C ARG A 39 -14.31 10.17 -6.13
N ILE A 40 -13.93 8.90 -5.92
CA ILE A 40 -13.43 8.02 -6.99
C ILE A 40 -14.52 7.76 -8.04
N LEU A 41 -15.79 7.57 -7.63
CA LEU A 41 -16.90 7.40 -8.56
C LEU A 41 -17.06 8.63 -9.47
N LEU A 42 -17.02 9.83 -8.91
CA LEU A 42 -17.12 11.07 -9.70
C LEU A 42 -15.98 11.20 -10.69
N ASP A 43 -14.76 10.92 -10.26
CA ASP A 43 -13.58 10.94 -11.13
C ASP A 43 -13.75 10.00 -12.35
N HIS A 44 -14.25 8.77 -12.14
CA HIS A 44 -14.51 7.81 -13.23
C HIS A 44 -15.71 8.20 -14.09
N PHE A 45 -16.76 8.76 -13.47
CA PHE A 45 -17.91 9.29 -14.19
C PHE A 45 -17.49 10.43 -15.14
N THR A 46 -16.67 11.36 -14.66
CA THR A 46 -16.11 12.43 -15.48
C THR A 46 -15.29 11.89 -16.64
N LEU A 47 -14.48 10.85 -16.44
CA LEU A 47 -13.80 10.18 -17.56
C LEU A 47 -14.76 9.57 -18.58
N GLN A 48 -15.84 8.92 -18.12
CA GLN A 48 -16.86 8.35 -18.99
C GLN A 48 -17.51 9.45 -19.84
N GLN A 49 -17.92 10.56 -19.22
CA GLN A 49 -18.53 11.70 -19.91
C GLN A 49 -17.54 12.35 -20.88
N VAL A 50 -16.29 12.56 -20.50
CA VAL A 50 -15.23 13.07 -21.40
C VAL A 50 -15.00 12.13 -22.58
N GLY A 51 -15.10 10.81 -22.38
CA GLY A 51 -15.03 9.82 -23.46
C GLY A 51 -16.18 9.97 -24.45
N ILE A 52 -17.40 10.18 -23.97
CA ILE A 52 -18.59 10.46 -24.80
C ILE A 52 -18.37 11.77 -25.57
N VAL A 53 -18.00 12.85 -24.88
CA VAL A 53 -17.71 14.16 -25.49
C VAL A 53 -16.69 14.04 -26.60
N ARG A 54 -15.58 13.31 -26.38
CA ARG A 54 -14.57 13.08 -27.41
C ARG A 54 -15.17 12.40 -28.65
N SER A 55 -15.91 11.32 -28.46
CA SER A 55 -16.51 10.58 -29.57
C SER A 55 -17.57 11.38 -30.33
N THR A 56 -18.30 12.27 -29.64
CA THR A 56 -19.31 13.16 -30.23
C THR A 56 -18.64 14.32 -30.95
N ALA A 57 -17.56 14.88 -30.38
CA ALA A 57 -16.77 15.93 -31.00
C ALA A 57 -16.06 15.46 -32.28
N GLU A 58 -15.59 14.21 -32.32
CA GLU A 58 -15.04 13.60 -33.54
C GLU A 58 -16.11 13.51 -34.63
N LYS A 59 -17.32 13.02 -34.31
CA LYS A 59 -18.45 13.00 -35.27
C LYS A 59 -18.86 14.40 -35.72
N LEU A 60 -18.81 15.38 -34.82
CA LEU A 60 -19.13 16.77 -35.13
C LEU A 60 -18.09 17.36 -36.09
N LEU A 61 -16.81 17.05 -35.86
CA LEU A 61 -15.73 17.47 -36.75
C LEU A 61 -15.90 16.87 -38.15
N ASP A 62 -16.26 15.58 -38.24
CA ASP A 62 -16.54 14.93 -39.53
C ASP A 62 -17.67 15.66 -40.28
N VAL A 63 -18.76 16.01 -39.59
CA VAL A 63 -19.89 16.76 -40.19
C VAL A 63 -19.49 18.16 -40.64
N TYR A 64 -18.59 18.83 -39.92
CA TYR A 64 -18.07 20.15 -40.32
C TYR A 64 -17.12 20.08 -41.52
N LEU A 65 -16.41 18.96 -41.70
CA LEU A 65 -15.48 18.74 -42.80
C LEU A 65 -16.16 18.26 -44.09
N ASP A 66 -17.39 17.78 -44.02
CA ASP A 66 -18.24 17.48 -45.18
C ASP A 66 -18.72 18.79 -45.85
N GLU A 67 -17.80 19.48 -46.55
CA GLU A 67 -18.05 20.77 -47.22
C GLU A 67 -19.22 20.69 -48.21
N ASP A 68 -19.40 19.58 -48.92
CA ASP A 68 -20.42 19.42 -49.97
C ASP A 68 -21.85 19.62 -49.43
N ASP A 69 -22.13 19.10 -48.23
CA ASP A 69 -23.44 19.14 -47.59
C ASP A 69 -23.73 20.56 -47.03
N ILE A 70 -22.71 21.21 -46.48
CA ILE A 70 -22.81 22.57 -45.94
C ILE A 70 -22.93 23.60 -47.07
N VAL A 71 -22.12 23.44 -48.13
CA VAL A 71 -22.13 24.29 -49.32
C VAL A 71 -23.45 24.14 -50.09
N GLN A 72 -24.03 22.93 -50.15
CA GLN A 72 -25.38 22.71 -50.70
C GLN A 72 -26.45 23.47 -49.90
N VAL A 73 -26.38 23.47 -48.56
CA VAL A 73 -27.33 24.23 -47.71
C VAL A 73 -27.13 25.75 -47.89
N GLN A 74 -25.90 26.23 -48.02
CA GLN A 74 -25.60 27.65 -48.24
C GLN A 74 -26.02 28.15 -49.63
N ASN A 75 -25.89 27.30 -50.67
CA ASN A 75 -26.26 27.62 -52.05
C ASN A 75 -27.72 27.27 -52.39
N ALA A 76 -28.52 26.84 -51.41
CA ALA A 76 -29.96 26.63 -51.57
C ALA A 76 -30.63 27.94 -52.05
N PRO A 77 -31.71 27.87 -52.86
CA PRO A 77 -32.05 28.91 -53.82
C PRO A 77 -32.40 30.24 -53.13
N ALA A 78 -31.43 31.15 -53.13
CA ALA A 78 -31.53 32.51 -52.60
C ALA A 78 -31.59 33.57 -53.71
N GLU A 79 -31.62 33.15 -54.98
CA GLU A 79 -31.45 34.06 -56.12
C GLU A 79 -32.77 34.68 -56.61
N SER A 80 -33.93 34.08 -56.33
CA SER A 80 -35.25 34.57 -56.76
C SER A 80 -36.29 34.57 -55.62
N PRO A 81 -37.13 35.61 -55.48
CA PRO A 81 -38.20 35.65 -54.49
C PRO A 81 -39.25 34.52 -54.67
N ASP A 82 -39.40 34.00 -55.89
CA ASP A 82 -40.32 32.88 -56.17
C ASP A 82 -39.80 31.55 -55.63
N ASP A 83 -38.47 31.34 -55.62
CA ASP A 83 -37.85 30.12 -55.11
C ASP A 83 -37.90 30.08 -53.58
N ILE A 84 -37.76 31.23 -52.92
CA ILE A 84 -37.95 31.38 -51.47
C ILE A 84 -39.41 31.06 -51.11
N ALA A 85 -40.38 31.55 -51.87
CA ALA A 85 -41.80 31.27 -51.63
C ALA A 85 -42.11 29.77 -51.79
N ALA A 86 -41.50 29.10 -52.77
CA ALA A 86 -41.63 27.65 -52.95
C ALA A 86 -41.00 26.86 -51.79
N ALA A 87 -39.81 27.24 -51.34
CA ALA A 87 -39.12 26.60 -50.21
C ALA A 87 -39.88 26.78 -48.89
N VAL A 88 -40.42 27.98 -48.63
CA VAL A 88 -41.25 28.25 -47.44
C VAL A 88 -42.53 27.41 -47.47
N LYS A 89 -43.17 27.28 -48.64
CA LYS A 89 -44.37 26.44 -48.78
C LYS A 89 -44.08 24.96 -48.52
N GLU A 90 -42.94 24.45 -48.99
CA GLU A 90 -42.50 23.08 -48.69
C GLU A 90 -42.21 22.90 -47.19
N PHE A 91 -41.60 23.90 -46.56
CA PHE A 91 -41.34 23.89 -45.12
C PHE A 91 -42.63 23.92 -44.29
N GLU A 92 -43.62 24.73 -44.67
CA GLU A 92 -44.94 24.76 -44.05
C GLU A 92 -45.68 23.41 -44.19
N ALA A 93 -45.55 22.74 -45.34
CA ALA A 93 -46.09 21.40 -45.54
C ALA A 93 -45.44 20.39 -44.59
N LYS A 94 -44.11 20.40 -44.47
CA LYS A 94 -43.38 19.57 -43.48
C LYS A 94 -43.79 19.86 -42.04
N ILE A 95 -44.06 21.12 -41.68
CA ILE A 95 -44.59 21.49 -40.36
C ILE A 95 -46.01 20.94 -40.16
N ALA A 96 -46.86 20.98 -41.20
CA ALA A 96 -48.20 20.42 -41.12
C ALA A 96 -48.17 18.91 -40.84
N ASP A 97 -47.27 18.18 -41.52
CA ASP A 97 -47.05 16.75 -41.27
C ASP A 97 -46.61 16.47 -39.83
N ILE A 98 -45.69 17.30 -39.29
CA ILE A 98 -45.23 17.19 -37.89
C ILE A 98 -46.37 17.46 -36.91
N ARG A 99 -47.21 18.48 -37.17
CA ARG A 99 -48.38 18.79 -36.34
C ARG A 99 -49.39 17.65 -36.36
N GLU A 100 -49.63 17.07 -37.53
CA GLU A 100 -50.50 15.91 -37.68
C GLU A 100 -49.94 14.70 -36.93
N TYR A 101 -48.63 14.45 -37.02
CA TYR A 101 -47.95 13.42 -36.23
C TYR A 101 -48.15 13.63 -34.72
N HIS A 102 -47.90 14.82 -34.20
CA HIS A 102 -48.12 15.12 -32.76
C HIS A 102 -49.60 15.09 -32.36
N HIS A 103 -50.52 15.37 -33.28
CA HIS A 103 -51.96 15.23 -33.05
C HIS A 103 -52.38 13.75 -32.96
N ILE A 104 -51.79 12.88 -33.80
CA ILE A 104 -52.03 11.43 -33.78
C ILE A 104 -51.40 10.80 -32.52
N TYR A 105 -50.21 11.23 -32.15
CA TYR A 105 -49.44 10.68 -31.03
C TYR A 105 -49.37 11.66 -29.85
N ARG A 106 -50.52 11.98 -29.28
CA ARG A 106 -50.66 12.96 -28.18
C ARG A 106 -50.03 12.51 -26.87
N ASP A 107 -50.01 11.20 -26.61
CA ASP A 107 -49.57 10.61 -25.33
C ASP A 107 -48.16 10.03 -25.38
N LEU A 108 -47.32 10.50 -26.33
CA LEU A 108 -45.91 10.15 -26.35
C LEU A 108 -45.23 10.61 -25.04
N PRO A 109 -44.45 9.76 -24.36
CA PRO A 109 -43.65 10.19 -23.23
C PRO A 109 -42.75 11.36 -23.67
N PRO A 110 -42.63 12.42 -22.86
CA PRO A 110 -41.68 13.48 -23.15
C PRO A 110 -40.28 12.90 -23.24
N VAL A 111 -39.47 13.43 -24.16
CA VAL A 111 -38.05 13.10 -24.20
C VAL A 111 -37.45 13.56 -22.89
N LYS A 112 -36.89 12.61 -22.12
CA LYS A 112 -36.22 12.90 -20.85
C LYS A 112 -34.96 13.69 -21.16
N ASP A 113 -34.99 14.98 -20.86
CA ASP A 113 -33.84 15.88 -20.93
C ASP A 113 -33.11 15.92 -19.57
N GLU A 114 -32.97 14.75 -18.95
CA GLU A 114 -32.40 14.61 -17.61
C GLU A 114 -30.87 14.52 -17.72
N LEU A 115 -30.16 15.25 -16.88
CA LEU A 115 -28.71 15.16 -16.77
C LEU A 115 -28.29 13.76 -16.29
N ALA A 116 -27.12 13.30 -16.73
CA ALA A 116 -26.61 11.99 -16.36
C ALA A 116 -26.14 11.99 -14.89
N VAL A 117 -26.56 10.99 -14.13
CA VAL A 117 -26.17 10.81 -12.72
C VAL A 117 -25.19 9.62 -12.62
N PRO A 118 -24.13 9.71 -11.80
CA PRO A 118 -23.17 8.64 -11.63
C PRO A 118 -23.81 7.36 -11.06
N SER A 119 -23.62 6.24 -11.77
CA SER A 119 -24.13 4.93 -11.34
C SER A 119 -23.11 4.20 -10.46
N PRO A 120 -23.49 3.67 -9.28
CA PRO A 120 -22.57 2.95 -8.37
C PRO A 120 -21.83 1.78 -9.01
N ARG A 121 -22.49 1.07 -9.95
CA ARG A 121 -21.96 -0.11 -10.63
C ARG A 121 -20.70 0.14 -11.46
N LEU A 122 -20.44 1.40 -11.80
CA LEU A 122 -19.24 1.79 -12.55
C LEU A 122 -17.96 1.36 -11.82
N LEU A 123 -17.96 1.33 -10.50
CA LEU A 123 -16.78 0.94 -9.72
C LEU A 123 -16.58 -0.58 -9.61
N ASP A 124 -17.63 -1.38 -9.82
CA ASP A 124 -17.57 -2.84 -9.68
C ASP A 124 -16.70 -3.48 -10.78
N ASP A 125 -16.67 -2.85 -11.96
CA ASP A 125 -15.81 -3.28 -13.09
C ASP A 125 -14.35 -2.83 -12.92
N VAL A 126 -14.11 -1.81 -12.08
CA VAL A 126 -12.81 -1.14 -11.93
C VAL A 126 -12.02 -1.73 -10.76
N PHE A 127 -12.69 -2.06 -9.65
CA PHE A 127 -12.05 -2.51 -8.43
C PHE A 127 -12.50 -3.91 -8.02
N THR A 128 -11.55 -4.66 -7.47
CA THR A 128 -11.88 -5.93 -6.84
C THR A 128 -12.50 -5.72 -5.45
N VAL A 129 -13.22 -6.73 -4.98
CA VAL A 129 -13.81 -6.73 -3.63
C VAL A 129 -12.74 -6.57 -2.53
N HIS A 130 -11.57 -7.16 -2.73
CA HIS A 130 -10.46 -7.08 -1.76
C HIS A 130 -9.83 -5.68 -1.68
N GLU A 131 -9.89 -4.90 -2.76
CA GLU A 131 -9.37 -3.53 -2.81
C GLU A 131 -10.29 -2.51 -2.12
N ARG A 132 -11.53 -2.89 -1.79
CA ARG A 132 -12.52 -2.00 -1.13
C ARG A 132 -12.66 -0.66 -1.86
N TYR A 133 -12.83 -0.72 -3.18
CA TYR A 133 -12.97 0.45 -4.05
C TYR A 133 -11.81 1.46 -3.95
N GLY A 134 -10.58 0.98 -3.72
CA GLY A 134 -9.37 1.80 -3.65
C GLY A 134 -8.89 2.12 -2.23
N ALA A 135 -9.63 1.72 -1.18
CA ALA A 135 -9.22 1.96 0.19
C ALA A 135 -8.07 1.04 0.68
N CYS A 136 -7.92 -0.13 0.06
CA CYS A 136 -6.93 -1.14 0.44
C CYS A 136 -6.24 -1.77 -0.79
N PHE A 137 -5.05 -2.33 -0.60
CA PHE A 137 -4.38 -3.15 -1.61
C PHE A 137 -4.79 -4.62 -1.52
N ASP A 138 -4.94 -5.27 -2.67
CA ASP A 138 -4.92 -6.73 -2.75
C ASP A 138 -3.48 -7.23 -2.82
N MET A 139 -2.95 -7.66 -1.67
CA MET A 139 -1.57 -8.13 -1.53
C MET A 139 -1.43 -9.65 -1.61
N ASP A 140 -2.53 -10.41 -1.71
CA ASP A 140 -2.52 -11.87 -1.59
C ASP A 140 -1.74 -12.51 -2.75
N ALA A 141 -2.05 -12.10 -3.98
CA ALA A 141 -1.36 -12.59 -5.16
C ALA A 141 0.14 -12.23 -5.13
N HIS A 142 0.51 -11.04 -4.63
CA HIS A 142 1.90 -10.60 -4.54
C HIS A 142 2.67 -11.32 -3.43
N TYR A 143 2.02 -11.57 -2.28
CA TYR A 143 2.59 -12.37 -1.21
C TYR A 143 2.82 -13.81 -1.65
N ASN A 144 1.92 -14.41 -2.44
CA ASN A 144 2.11 -15.76 -2.97
C ASN A 144 3.33 -15.85 -3.89
N ARG A 145 3.55 -14.87 -4.77
CA ARG A 145 4.75 -14.78 -5.62
C ARG A 145 6.02 -14.61 -4.78
N TYR A 146 5.99 -13.72 -3.79
CA TYR A 146 7.10 -13.56 -2.84
C TYR A 146 7.39 -14.86 -2.07
N SER A 147 6.35 -15.51 -1.53
CA SER A 147 6.43 -16.77 -0.80
C SER A 147 7.04 -17.87 -1.66
N ALA A 148 6.61 -17.99 -2.93
CA ALA A 148 7.16 -18.94 -3.89
C ALA A 148 8.66 -18.68 -4.13
N PHE A 149 9.07 -17.43 -4.35
CA PHE A 149 10.48 -17.04 -4.46
C PHE A 149 11.28 -17.41 -3.20
N MET A 150 10.74 -17.13 -2.00
CA MET A 150 11.42 -17.41 -0.73
C MET A 150 11.57 -18.92 -0.47
N VAL A 151 10.54 -19.71 -0.75
CA VAL A 151 10.55 -21.18 -0.59
C VAL A 151 11.46 -21.83 -1.62
N HIS A 152 11.39 -21.41 -2.88
CA HIS A 152 12.26 -21.93 -3.94
C HIS A 152 13.74 -21.69 -3.64
N THR A 153 14.10 -20.47 -3.27
CA THR A 153 15.49 -20.15 -2.90
C THR A 153 15.96 -20.92 -1.67
N LYS A 154 15.12 -21.11 -0.66
CA LYS A 154 15.45 -21.90 0.53
C LYS A 154 15.61 -23.41 0.23
N THR A 155 14.71 -23.99 -0.55
CA THR A 155 14.78 -25.41 -0.93
C THR A 155 15.99 -25.71 -1.80
N LEU A 156 16.36 -24.79 -2.71
CA LEU A 156 17.63 -24.85 -3.43
C LEU A 156 18.82 -24.81 -2.45
N ALA A 157 18.79 -23.90 -1.48
CA ALA A 157 19.84 -23.74 -0.47
C ALA A 157 20.07 -25.04 0.35
N GLU A 158 18.98 -25.68 0.79
CA GLU A 158 19.01 -26.94 1.54
C GLU A 158 19.38 -28.14 0.67
N GLY A 159 18.90 -28.17 -0.58
CA GLY A 159 19.16 -29.23 -1.55
C GLY A 159 20.63 -29.34 -1.94
N CYS A 160 21.34 -28.24 -2.14
CA CYS A 160 22.76 -28.28 -2.52
C CYS A 160 23.69 -28.53 -1.32
N ALA A 161 23.26 -28.19 -0.11
CA ALA A 161 23.95 -28.61 1.11
C ALA A 161 23.96 -30.14 1.27
N THR A 162 22.93 -30.82 0.73
CA THR A 162 22.73 -32.28 0.84
C THR A 162 22.98 -33.06 -0.46
N ALA A 163 23.26 -32.38 -1.59
CA ALA A 163 23.42 -32.98 -2.91
C ALA A 163 24.77 -33.68 -3.16
N SER A 164 24.73 -34.79 -3.91
CA SER A 164 25.88 -35.48 -4.53
C SER A 164 26.61 -34.61 -5.55
N ALA A 165 27.85 -34.97 -5.87
CA ALA A 165 28.74 -34.22 -6.76
C ALA A 165 28.20 -34.03 -8.19
N GLU A 166 27.39 -34.95 -8.73
CA GLU A 166 26.78 -34.80 -10.06
C GLU A 166 25.68 -33.72 -10.10
N VAL A 167 24.83 -33.64 -9.06
CA VAL A 167 23.75 -32.64 -8.96
C VAL A 167 24.32 -31.23 -8.74
N LYS A 168 25.44 -31.11 -8.02
CA LYS A 168 26.22 -29.87 -7.90
C LYS A 168 26.81 -29.41 -9.24
N LYS A 169 27.00 -30.33 -10.19
CA LYS A 169 27.50 -30.07 -11.55
C LYS A 169 26.38 -29.61 -12.49
N GLU A 170 25.14 -30.09 -12.32
CA GLU A 170 23.96 -29.56 -13.02
C GLU A 170 23.54 -28.18 -12.50
N LEU A 171 23.78 -27.93 -11.22
CA LEU A 171 23.62 -26.62 -10.57
C LEU A 171 24.86 -25.73 -10.77
N ALA A 172 25.75 -25.96 -11.75
CA ALA A 172 27.06 -25.30 -11.83
C ALA A 172 27.08 -23.89 -12.48
N PRO A 173 26.09 -23.04 -12.19
CA PRO A 173 26.47 -21.70 -11.73
C PRO A 173 25.91 -21.32 -10.34
N LEU A 174 25.10 -22.20 -9.73
CA LEU A 174 24.50 -22.09 -8.39
C LEU A 174 25.26 -22.81 -7.27
N SER A 175 26.08 -23.81 -7.58
CA SER A 175 26.98 -24.44 -6.62
C SER A 175 27.84 -23.33 -5.98
N PRO A 176 28.06 -23.34 -4.66
CA PRO A 176 28.89 -22.33 -4.00
C PRO A 176 30.34 -22.46 -4.48
N SER A 177 30.64 -21.87 -5.63
CA SER A 177 31.97 -21.36 -5.94
C SER A 177 32.25 -20.21 -4.97
N SER A 178 33.51 -19.83 -4.82
CA SER A 178 33.98 -18.76 -3.91
C SER A 178 33.21 -17.43 -3.99
N VAL A 179 32.44 -17.24 -5.07
CA VAL A 179 31.65 -16.08 -5.49
C VAL A 179 30.22 -16.09 -4.92
N LEU A 180 29.56 -17.26 -4.81
CA LEU A 180 28.19 -17.41 -4.30
C LEU A 180 28.19 -18.21 -3.01
N LYS A 181 28.80 -17.66 -1.94
CA LYS A 181 28.63 -18.24 -0.60
C LYS A 181 27.16 -18.13 -0.22
N TRP A 182 26.46 -19.25 -0.22
CA TRP A 182 25.13 -19.33 0.37
C TRP A 182 25.30 -19.00 1.84
N SER A 183 24.77 -17.84 2.26
CA SER A 183 24.85 -17.48 3.67
C SER A 183 24.11 -18.59 4.42
N SER A 184 24.72 -19.14 5.46
CA SER A 184 24.14 -20.24 6.24
C SER A 184 22.83 -19.84 6.94
N MET A 185 22.39 -18.59 6.81
CA MET A 185 21.22 -18.01 7.46
C MET A 185 20.54 -16.96 6.58
N TRP A 186 20.08 -17.34 5.38
CA TRP A 186 19.08 -16.52 4.69
C TRP A 186 17.86 -16.34 5.59
N PRO A 187 17.36 -15.10 5.78
CA PRO A 187 16.17 -14.86 6.57
C PRO A 187 15.00 -15.73 6.10
N GLY A 188 14.24 -16.22 7.07
CA GLY A 188 13.02 -16.97 6.82
C GLY A 188 12.00 -16.14 6.03
N ARG A 189 11.02 -16.83 5.44
CA ARG A 189 9.86 -16.17 4.84
C ARG A 189 9.15 -15.35 5.91
N LEU A 190 8.87 -14.08 5.61
CA LEU A 190 8.03 -13.23 6.45
C LEU A 190 6.58 -13.70 6.42
N ASP A 191 5.87 -13.56 7.54
CA ASP A 191 4.43 -13.75 7.58
C ASP A 191 3.72 -12.64 6.79
N PHE A 192 2.49 -12.90 6.33
CA PHE A 192 1.73 -11.98 5.47
C PHE A 192 1.63 -10.55 6.04
N PHE A 193 1.27 -10.40 7.31
CA PHE A 193 1.14 -9.08 7.95
C PHE A 193 2.47 -8.34 8.11
N SER A 194 3.56 -9.09 8.35
CA SER A 194 4.89 -8.51 8.41
C SER A 194 5.37 -8.11 7.02
N PHE A 195 5.03 -8.88 6.00
CA PHE A 195 5.35 -8.61 4.61
C PHE A 195 4.72 -7.29 4.12
N THR A 196 3.42 -7.07 4.32
CA THR A 196 2.75 -5.85 3.85
C THR A 196 3.36 -4.59 4.47
N LYS A 197 3.70 -4.63 5.76
CA LYS A 197 4.35 -3.52 6.46
C LYS A 197 5.80 -3.32 6.04
N ALA A 198 6.55 -4.40 5.86
CA ALA A 198 7.96 -4.36 5.52
C ALA A 198 8.21 -4.15 4.02
N LEU A 199 7.19 -4.22 3.17
CA LEU A 199 7.33 -4.29 1.71
C LEU A 199 8.30 -3.24 1.11
N PRO A 200 8.24 -1.94 1.46
CA PRO A 200 9.19 -0.97 0.91
C PRO A 200 10.64 -1.23 1.34
N GLN A 201 10.85 -1.67 2.58
CA GLN A 201 12.18 -2.00 3.10
C GLN A 201 12.68 -3.34 2.57
N LEU A 202 11.76 -4.28 2.36
CA LEU A 202 12.03 -5.60 1.81
C LEU A 202 12.61 -5.51 0.40
N LEU A 203 11.97 -4.70 -0.47
CA LEU A 203 12.43 -4.49 -1.84
C LEU A 203 13.83 -3.87 -1.90
N LEU A 204 14.09 -2.87 -1.05
CA LEU A 204 15.32 -2.08 -1.09
C LEU A 204 16.50 -2.70 -0.33
N HIS A 205 16.26 -3.28 0.86
CA HIS A 205 17.34 -3.53 1.84
C HIS A 205 17.39 -4.96 2.39
N GLU A 206 16.24 -5.57 2.66
CA GLU A 206 16.21 -6.81 3.44
C GLU A 206 16.44 -8.08 2.59
N VAL A 207 16.08 -8.06 1.31
CA VAL A 207 16.36 -9.19 0.42
C VAL A 207 17.82 -9.14 -0.02
N GLU A 208 18.60 -10.14 0.39
CA GLU A 208 20.01 -10.26 0.01
C GLU A 208 20.20 -10.32 -1.51
N ALA A 209 21.21 -9.60 -2.02
CA ALA A 209 21.44 -9.50 -3.47
C ALA A 209 21.76 -10.86 -4.11
N HIS A 210 22.55 -11.70 -3.42
CA HIS A 210 22.87 -13.06 -3.87
C HIS A 210 21.61 -13.92 -4.01
N ARG A 211 20.62 -13.74 -3.12
CA ARG A 211 19.33 -14.44 -3.17
C ARG A 211 18.49 -13.98 -4.37
N LYS A 212 18.50 -12.68 -4.68
CA LYS A 212 17.85 -12.12 -5.87
C LYS A 212 18.43 -12.71 -7.16
N ILE A 213 19.75 -12.90 -7.23
CA ILE A 213 20.44 -13.50 -8.39
C ILE A 213 20.07 -14.98 -8.55
N VAL A 214 20.10 -15.75 -7.46
CA VAL A 214 19.78 -17.20 -7.47
C VAL A 214 18.32 -17.46 -7.86
N GLY A 215 17.41 -16.63 -7.37
CA GLY A 215 15.98 -16.74 -7.66
C GLY A 215 15.47 -15.78 -8.73
N PHE A 216 16.35 -15.29 -9.62
CA PHE A 216 16.04 -14.18 -10.54
C PHE A 216 14.80 -14.43 -11.40
N ALA A 217 14.62 -15.66 -11.88
CA ALA A 217 13.46 -16.05 -12.69
C ALA A 217 12.10 -15.88 -11.98
N LEU A 218 12.06 -15.97 -10.64
CA LEU A 218 10.85 -15.75 -9.85
C LEU A 218 10.79 -14.32 -9.28
N TYR A 219 11.94 -13.72 -9.03
CA TYR A 219 12.03 -12.40 -8.44
C TYR A 219 11.70 -11.28 -9.44
N LYS A 220 12.21 -11.36 -10.68
CA LYS A 220 11.89 -10.41 -11.75
C LYS A 220 10.38 -10.27 -12.00
N PRO A 221 9.60 -11.35 -12.22
CA PRO A 221 8.15 -11.21 -12.40
C PRO A 221 7.44 -10.75 -11.13
N PHE A 222 7.89 -11.15 -9.93
CA PHE A 222 7.33 -10.65 -8.68
C PHE A 222 7.38 -9.11 -8.60
N VAL A 223 8.54 -8.51 -8.83
CA VAL A 223 8.69 -7.04 -8.77
C VAL A 223 7.97 -6.37 -9.93
N ALA A 224 8.03 -6.93 -11.14
CA ALA A 224 7.38 -6.36 -12.32
C ALA A 224 5.84 -6.34 -12.17
N GLU A 225 5.25 -7.44 -11.72
CA GLU A 225 3.80 -7.54 -11.51
C GLU A 225 3.35 -6.68 -10.33
N LEU A 226 4.16 -6.56 -9.27
CA LEU A 226 3.88 -5.63 -8.17
C LEU A 226 3.89 -4.18 -8.63
N LEU A 227 4.89 -3.77 -9.41
CA LEU A 227 4.94 -2.40 -9.94
C LEU A 227 3.75 -2.12 -10.87
N ALA A 228 3.46 -3.02 -11.81
CA ALA A 228 2.33 -2.88 -12.73
C ALA A 228 0.99 -2.76 -11.98
N TYR A 229 0.81 -3.55 -10.92
CA TYR A 229 -0.35 -3.45 -10.04
C TYR A 229 -0.42 -2.09 -9.35
N LEU A 230 0.66 -1.62 -8.71
CA LEU A 230 0.67 -0.35 -7.98
C LEU A 230 0.44 0.86 -8.90
N GLU A 231 1.04 0.85 -10.10
CA GLU A 231 0.79 1.89 -11.10
C GLU A 231 -0.66 1.88 -11.59
N GLY A 232 -1.19 0.69 -11.91
CA GLY A 232 -2.58 0.53 -12.33
C GLY A 232 -3.55 0.98 -11.25
N PHE A 233 -3.29 0.59 -10.00
CA PHE A 233 -4.08 0.96 -8.83
C PHE A 233 -4.08 2.48 -8.60
N TYR A 234 -2.92 3.15 -8.69
CA TYR A 234 -2.86 4.61 -8.60
C TYR A 234 -3.68 5.29 -9.70
N ARG A 235 -3.57 4.83 -10.96
CA ARG A 235 -4.35 5.36 -12.08
C ARG A 235 -5.86 5.17 -11.87
N ARG A 236 -6.28 4.08 -11.20
CA ARG A 236 -7.69 3.83 -10.86
C ARG A 236 -8.20 4.73 -9.73
N ILE A 237 -7.38 5.09 -8.74
CA ILE A 237 -7.80 5.97 -7.63
C ILE A 237 -7.77 7.46 -8.02
N HIS A 238 -6.82 7.84 -8.87
CA HIS A 238 -6.62 9.22 -9.30
C HIS A 238 -6.55 9.34 -10.84
N PRO A 239 -7.64 9.00 -11.55
CA PRO A 239 -7.63 9.00 -13.01
C PRO A 239 -7.41 10.39 -13.61
N LEU A 240 -7.81 11.46 -12.92
CA LEU A 240 -7.65 12.85 -13.37
C LEU A 240 -6.25 13.43 -13.10
N LYS A 241 -5.38 12.75 -12.33
CA LYS A 241 -4.06 13.26 -11.94
C LYS A 241 -2.90 12.34 -12.37
N PRO A 242 -2.80 11.92 -13.65
CA PRO A 242 -1.72 11.03 -14.11
C PRO A 242 -0.33 11.68 -14.03
N ALA A 243 -0.27 13.01 -14.18
CA ALA A 243 0.99 13.75 -14.20
C ALA A 243 1.79 13.66 -12.89
N ALA A 244 1.14 13.42 -11.75
CA ALA A 244 1.86 13.24 -10.48
C ALA A 244 2.64 11.92 -10.46
N LEU A 245 2.04 10.84 -10.97
CA LEU A 245 2.69 9.55 -11.17
C LEU A 245 3.85 9.68 -12.17
N GLU A 246 3.59 10.27 -13.33
CA GLU A 246 4.61 10.42 -14.37
C GLU A 246 5.84 11.21 -13.90
N ARG A 247 5.63 12.31 -13.16
CA ARG A 247 6.72 13.08 -12.55
C ARG A 247 7.55 12.24 -11.58
N LEU A 248 6.90 11.54 -10.65
CA LEU A 248 7.60 10.68 -9.69
C LEU A 248 8.42 9.59 -10.41
N MET A 249 7.85 8.99 -11.46
CA MET A 249 8.52 7.93 -12.22
C MET A 249 9.74 8.46 -12.97
N ALA A 250 9.64 9.64 -13.57
CA ALA A 250 10.74 10.32 -14.24
C ALA A 250 11.85 10.76 -13.27
N ASP A 251 11.48 11.28 -12.09
CA ASP A 251 12.43 11.67 -11.05
C ASP A 251 13.23 10.46 -10.55
N VAL A 252 12.54 9.33 -10.32
CA VAL A 252 13.19 8.07 -9.92
C VAL A 252 14.09 7.53 -11.02
N GLU A 253 13.69 7.62 -12.30
CA GLU A 253 14.53 7.23 -13.44
C GLU A 253 15.81 8.08 -13.51
N SER A 254 15.70 9.40 -13.38
CA SER A 254 16.86 10.30 -13.37
C SER A 254 17.81 10.03 -12.19
N ASP A 255 17.26 9.83 -11.00
CA ASP A 255 18.06 9.46 -9.82
C ASP A 255 18.70 8.08 -9.98
N ALA A 256 18.01 7.12 -10.62
CA ALA A 256 18.50 5.77 -10.87
C ALA A 256 19.68 5.77 -11.86
N GLU A 257 19.66 6.64 -12.87
CA GLU A 257 20.78 6.76 -13.81
C GLU A 257 22.04 7.28 -13.12
N LYS A 258 21.90 8.31 -12.29
CA LYS A 258 23.02 8.85 -11.48
C LYS A 258 23.56 7.79 -10.53
N TYR A 259 22.67 7.09 -9.82
CA TYR A 259 23.05 6.00 -8.93
C TYR A 259 23.77 4.87 -9.66
N TRP A 260 23.25 4.46 -10.83
CA TRP A 260 23.84 3.38 -11.61
C TRP A 260 25.25 3.73 -12.10
N ALA A 261 25.48 4.97 -12.52
CA ALA A 261 26.81 5.45 -12.88
C ALA A 261 27.79 5.35 -11.68
N SER A 262 27.37 5.86 -10.52
CA SER A 262 28.17 5.77 -9.29
C SER A 262 28.40 4.33 -8.81
N LEU A 263 27.44 3.41 -9.03
CA LEU A 263 27.58 1.99 -8.71
C LEU A 263 28.59 1.29 -9.62
N VAL A 264 28.61 1.63 -10.91
CA VAL A 264 29.59 1.10 -11.88
C VAL A 264 31.00 1.58 -11.53
N GLU A 265 31.16 2.84 -11.11
CA GLU A 265 32.45 3.37 -10.64
C GLU A 265 32.92 2.68 -9.36
N ALA A 266 32.03 2.46 -8.40
CA ALA A 266 32.33 1.84 -7.11
C ALA A 266 32.24 0.30 -7.11
N LYS A 267 32.12 -0.36 -8.28
CA LYS A 267 31.78 -1.79 -8.37
C LYS A 267 32.80 -2.72 -7.71
N ALA A 268 34.07 -2.30 -7.61
CA ALA A 268 35.13 -3.07 -6.95
C ALA A 268 35.00 -3.08 -5.42
N ASP A 269 34.43 -2.03 -4.84
CA ASP A 269 34.29 -1.87 -3.39
C ASP A 269 33.04 -2.58 -2.83
N VAL A 270 32.09 -2.94 -3.71
CA VAL A 270 30.85 -3.67 -3.36
C VAL A 270 31.17 -5.15 -3.20
N THR A 271 31.67 -5.51 -2.03
CA THR A 271 31.99 -6.90 -1.66
C THR A 271 31.00 -7.47 -0.64
N SER A 272 30.88 -8.81 -0.61
CA SER A 272 30.11 -9.48 0.43
C SER A 272 30.81 -9.31 1.78
N VAL A 273 30.03 -9.17 2.86
CA VAL A 273 30.57 -8.97 4.23
C VAL A 273 31.54 -10.10 4.64
N THR A 274 31.33 -11.31 4.12
CA THR A 274 32.22 -12.47 4.37
C THR A 274 33.53 -12.45 3.59
N ALA A 275 33.61 -11.68 2.49
CA ALA A 275 34.85 -11.45 1.76
C ALA A 275 35.64 -10.27 2.35
N ALA A 276 34.95 -9.20 2.80
CA ALA A 276 35.58 -8.08 3.48
C ALA A 276 36.20 -8.48 4.84
N ALA A 277 35.53 -9.34 5.61
CA ALA A 277 36.07 -9.87 6.87
C ALA A 277 37.26 -10.84 6.69
N ALA A 278 37.37 -11.49 5.53
CA ALA A 278 38.50 -12.36 5.19
C ALA A 278 39.71 -11.57 4.66
N ALA A 279 39.48 -10.40 4.05
CA ALA A 279 40.55 -9.50 3.62
C ALA A 279 41.18 -8.73 4.79
N SER A 280 40.40 -8.39 5.82
CA SER A 280 40.89 -7.68 7.01
C SER A 280 41.68 -8.55 7.99
N THR A 281 41.81 -9.86 7.76
CA THR A 281 42.58 -10.76 8.64
C THR A 281 44.06 -10.87 8.25
N GLU A 282 44.49 -10.22 7.16
CA GLU A 282 45.87 -10.28 6.67
C GLU A 282 46.69 -9.01 6.97
N ASP A 283 46.07 -7.91 7.44
CA ASP A 283 46.74 -6.60 7.63
C ASP A 283 47.09 -6.23 9.11
N GLU A 284 46.88 -7.11 10.10
CA GLU A 284 47.28 -6.85 11.51
C GLU A 284 48.51 -7.66 11.95
N GLN A 285 49.63 -7.52 11.23
CA GLN A 285 50.97 -7.73 11.79
C GLN A 285 51.87 -6.58 11.33
N VAL A 286 52.63 -6.01 12.29
CA VAL A 286 53.55 -4.83 12.21
C VAL A 286 52.84 -3.50 12.58
N ASP A 287 53.21 -2.69 13.59
CA ASP A 287 54.36 -2.60 14.48
C ASP A 287 53.89 -1.93 15.79
N VAL A 288 54.35 -2.41 16.95
CA VAL A 288 54.12 -1.78 18.26
C VAL A 288 55.40 -1.06 18.65
N GLN A 289 55.42 0.27 18.62
CA GLN A 289 56.29 1.08 19.47
C GLN A 289 55.96 2.58 19.46
N ASN A 290 55.82 3.12 20.68
CA ASN A 290 55.95 4.51 21.12
C ASN A 290 54.99 5.56 20.54
N VAL A 291 54.14 6.13 21.39
CA VAL A 291 54.41 7.43 22.06
C VAL A 291 53.49 7.51 23.30
N GLU A 292 54.09 7.39 24.48
CA GLU A 292 53.57 7.98 25.72
C GLU A 292 53.90 9.47 25.76
N ASP A 293 53.20 10.21 26.61
CA ASP A 293 53.31 11.64 26.96
C ASP A 293 52.55 12.64 26.07
N GLU A 294 51.35 13.02 26.50
CA GLU A 294 51.15 14.23 27.31
C GLU A 294 49.81 14.22 28.08
N ARG A 295 49.95 13.90 29.37
CA ARG A 295 49.26 14.39 30.57
C ARG A 295 48.77 15.85 30.44
N ALA A 296 47.70 16.36 31.04
CA ALA A 296 46.55 15.89 31.83
C ALA A 296 45.71 17.14 32.17
N GLU A 297 44.74 16.97 33.08
CA GLU A 297 44.01 17.97 33.87
C GLU A 297 42.64 18.38 33.29
N GLU A 298 41.50 18.16 33.94
CA GLU A 298 41.27 17.88 35.36
C GLU A 298 39.83 17.33 35.60
N ARG A 299 39.76 16.43 36.60
CA ARG A 299 38.67 16.15 37.56
C ARG A 299 37.35 15.57 37.05
N GLU A 300 37.07 14.28 37.25
CA GLU A 300 36.84 13.54 38.52
C GLU A 300 35.67 14.05 39.38
N THR A 301 34.59 13.28 39.41
CA THR A 301 34.08 12.53 40.59
C THR A 301 33.27 11.35 40.01
N GLY A 302 33.74 10.09 40.11
CA GLY A 302 33.70 9.22 41.29
C GLY A 302 32.37 8.44 41.30
N GLY A 303 32.27 7.11 41.23
CA GLY A 303 33.28 6.06 41.20
C GLY A 303 32.64 4.66 41.16
N ALA A 304 33.53 3.67 41.06
CA ALA A 304 33.41 2.23 41.29
C ALA A 304 32.58 1.40 40.27
N ALA A 305 33.22 0.69 39.30
CA ALA A 305 34.03 -0.54 39.42
C ALA A 305 33.18 -1.81 39.69
N ALA A 306 33.32 -2.94 39.03
CA ALA A 306 34.20 -3.41 37.96
C ALA A 306 33.66 -4.74 37.38
N SER A 307 34.12 -5.07 36.16
CA SER A 307 34.48 -6.41 35.61
C SER A 307 33.57 -7.62 35.84
N SER A 308 33.37 -8.57 34.94
CA SER A 308 33.81 -8.84 33.56
C SER A 308 33.08 -10.13 33.15
N SER A 309 33.11 -10.42 31.85
CA SER A 309 32.91 -11.72 31.22
C SER A 309 31.55 -12.42 31.36
N ASN A 310 30.76 -12.39 30.28
CA ASN A 310 30.38 -13.65 29.66
C ASN A 310 29.98 -13.46 28.20
N GLY A 311 30.57 -14.30 27.33
CA GLY A 311 30.33 -14.31 25.90
C GLY A 311 28.86 -14.56 25.57
N GLN A 312 28.28 -13.62 24.83
CA GLN A 312 27.01 -13.83 24.13
C GLN A 312 27.34 -13.95 22.64
N THR A 313 27.29 -15.17 22.12
CA THR A 313 27.14 -15.44 20.70
C THR A 313 25.82 -14.81 20.23
N ALA A 314 25.91 -13.63 19.63
CA ALA A 314 24.76 -12.91 19.07
C ALA A 314 24.20 -13.68 17.87
N ALA A 315 22.90 -13.91 17.89
CA ALA A 315 22.14 -14.45 16.77
C ALA A 315 22.21 -13.49 15.56
N PRO A 316 22.56 -13.95 14.34
CA PRO A 316 22.69 -13.06 13.19
C PRO A 316 21.36 -12.98 12.45
N ALA A 317 20.40 -12.24 12.99
CA ALA A 317 19.12 -12.05 12.31
C ALA A 317 18.42 -10.75 12.69
N ARG A 318 19.17 -9.68 12.98
CA ARG A 318 18.68 -8.28 12.92
C ARG A 318 19.87 -7.38 12.59
N ILE A 319 20.40 -7.51 11.37
CA ILE A 319 21.34 -6.53 10.81
C ILE A 319 20.48 -5.31 10.46
N ALA A 320 20.28 -4.49 11.48
CA ALA A 320 19.68 -3.18 11.36
C ALA A 320 20.48 -2.34 10.36
N VAL A 321 19.77 -1.50 9.63
CA VAL A 321 20.23 -0.49 8.64
C VAL A 321 21.25 0.52 9.22
N GLU A 322 21.67 0.36 10.48
CA GLU A 322 22.61 1.24 11.17
C GLU A 322 24.09 0.94 10.88
N ASN A 323 24.46 -0.24 10.34
CA ASN A 323 25.87 -0.69 10.34
C ASN A 323 26.50 -0.96 8.98
N LYS A 324 26.45 0.00 8.04
CA LYS A 324 27.25 -0.01 6.78
C LYS A 324 26.98 -1.21 5.83
N VAL A 325 25.86 -1.92 5.97
CA VAL A 325 25.51 -3.09 5.15
C VAL A 325 24.07 -2.97 4.63
N ALA A 326 23.83 -3.27 3.35
CA ALA A 326 22.50 -3.38 2.75
C ALA A 326 22.47 -4.51 1.71
N CYS A 327 21.36 -5.23 1.56
CA CYS A 327 21.24 -6.43 0.72
C CYS A 327 22.35 -7.49 0.98
N GLY A 328 22.91 -7.54 2.19
CA GLY A 328 24.03 -8.42 2.55
C GLY A 328 25.41 -7.99 2.02
N LEU A 329 25.54 -6.76 1.51
CA LEU A 329 26.75 -6.19 0.93
C LEU A 329 27.24 -4.97 1.72
N ALA A 330 28.56 -4.77 1.77
CA ALA A 330 29.14 -3.56 2.38
C ALA A 330 28.85 -2.33 1.51
N ILE A 331 28.42 -1.24 2.13
CA ILE A 331 28.04 0.00 1.45
C ILE A 331 29.27 0.90 1.26
N PRO A 332 29.68 1.22 0.01
CA PRO A 332 30.73 2.20 -0.25
C PRO A 332 30.33 3.60 0.25
N PRO A 333 31.29 4.43 0.72
CA PRO A 333 30.99 5.75 1.26
C PRO A 333 30.29 6.68 0.26
N SER A 334 30.61 6.57 -1.04
CA SER A 334 29.97 7.33 -2.12
C SER A 334 28.48 7.03 -2.30
N LEU A 335 28.03 5.81 -1.96
CA LEU A 335 26.66 5.34 -2.22
C LEU A 335 25.72 5.45 -1.01
N ARG A 336 26.22 5.83 0.18
CA ARG A 336 25.44 5.79 1.45
C ARG A 336 24.11 6.55 1.39
N GLN A 337 24.05 7.67 0.68
CA GLN A 337 22.82 8.47 0.56
C GLN A 337 21.84 7.85 -0.45
N GLN A 338 22.35 7.32 -1.56
CA GLN A 338 21.55 6.76 -2.65
C GLN A 338 21.00 5.37 -2.33
N VAL A 339 21.72 4.57 -1.54
CA VAL A 339 21.29 3.22 -1.13
C VAL A 339 19.97 3.26 -0.36
N LYS A 340 19.64 4.36 0.32
CA LYS A 340 18.31 4.51 0.95
C LYS A 340 17.15 4.38 -0.05
N LYS A 341 17.37 4.79 -1.31
CA LYS A 341 16.37 4.80 -2.38
C LYS A 341 16.50 3.62 -3.36
N PHE A 342 17.69 3.00 -3.44
CA PHE A 342 18.00 1.97 -4.43
C PHE A 342 18.61 0.72 -3.79
N SER A 343 18.32 -0.44 -4.35
CA SER A 343 18.92 -1.70 -3.89
C SER A 343 20.37 -1.85 -4.39
N LEU A 344 21.20 -2.51 -3.58
CA LEU A 344 22.59 -2.82 -3.93
C LEU A 344 22.69 -4.16 -4.64
N TRP A 345 23.46 -4.18 -5.73
CA TRP A 345 23.74 -5.37 -6.53
C TRP A 345 25.25 -5.57 -6.73
N PRO A 346 25.76 -6.80 -6.63
CA PRO A 346 27.18 -7.08 -6.81
C PRO A 346 27.51 -7.27 -8.29
N LEU A 347 27.72 -6.17 -9.01
CA LEU A 347 27.99 -6.18 -10.46
C LEU A 347 29.14 -7.12 -10.89
N PRO A 348 30.29 -7.20 -10.18
CA PRO A 348 31.38 -8.08 -10.59
C PRO A 348 31.03 -9.57 -10.55
N LEU A 349 30.10 -9.98 -9.67
CA LEU A 349 29.65 -11.37 -9.61
C LEU A 349 28.68 -11.67 -10.75
N ILE A 350 27.85 -10.70 -11.11
CA ILE A 350 26.88 -10.80 -12.20
C ILE A 350 27.60 -10.85 -13.56
N GLU A 351 28.60 -10.01 -13.77
CA GLU A 351 29.45 -10.01 -14.97
C GLU A 351 30.10 -11.39 -15.19
N LYS A 352 30.72 -11.95 -14.13
CA LYS A 352 31.30 -13.31 -14.17
C LYS A 352 30.26 -14.40 -14.44
N LEU A 353 29.10 -14.32 -13.81
CA LEU A 353 28.03 -15.30 -14.01
C LEU A 353 27.48 -15.28 -15.44
N ILE A 354 27.41 -14.10 -16.07
CA ILE A 354 27.02 -13.96 -17.48
C ILE A 354 28.09 -14.58 -18.39
N GLU A 355 29.37 -14.37 -18.10
CA GLU A 355 30.48 -14.97 -18.84
C GLU A 355 30.47 -16.51 -18.73
N ASP A 356 30.28 -17.06 -17.53
CA ASP A 356 30.23 -18.50 -17.27
C ASP A 356 29.03 -19.17 -17.96
N VAL A 357 27.85 -18.53 -17.93
CA VAL A 357 26.64 -19.03 -18.60
C VAL A 357 26.74 -18.91 -20.13
N GLY A 358 27.37 -17.86 -20.63
CA GLY A 358 27.64 -17.67 -22.06
C GLY A 358 28.63 -18.70 -22.63
N GLN A 359 29.60 -19.16 -21.82
CA GLN A 359 30.51 -20.24 -22.21
C GLN A 359 29.83 -21.62 -22.20
N ALA A 360 28.85 -21.84 -21.32
CA ALA A 360 28.11 -23.11 -21.24
C ALA A 360 27.12 -23.32 -22.40
N SER A 361 26.53 -22.25 -22.95
CA SER A 361 25.54 -22.33 -24.04
C SER A 361 26.15 -22.55 -25.43
N GLY A 362 27.45 -22.30 -25.61
CA GLY A 362 28.19 -22.50 -26.87
C GLY A 362 28.38 -23.95 -27.34
N THR A 363 27.73 -24.93 -26.69
CA THR A 363 27.82 -26.37 -27.06
C THR A 363 26.49 -27.04 -27.39
N SER A 364 25.36 -26.30 -27.48
CA SER A 364 24.10 -26.87 -27.96
C SER A 364 23.27 -25.87 -28.74
N ASP A 365 23.30 -25.98 -30.08
CA ASP A 365 22.31 -25.38 -30.97
C ASP A 365 20.92 -26.01 -30.71
N GLY A 366 19.92 -25.17 -30.45
CA GLY A 366 18.54 -25.61 -30.33
C GLY A 366 17.61 -24.56 -29.71
N ALA A 367 16.90 -23.83 -30.57
CA ALA A 367 15.92 -22.81 -30.22
C ALA A 367 14.76 -23.33 -29.34
N ALA A 368 14.57 -22.73 -28.18
CA ALA A 368 13.27 -22.51 -27.54
C ALA A 368 13.44 -21.44 -26.46
N ALA A 369 12.52 -20.48 -26.41
CA ALA A 369 12.46 -19.41 -25.40
C ALA A 369 12.15 -19.99 -23.99
N SER A 370 13.12 -20.66 -23.39
CA SER A 370 13.04 -21.07 -21.99
C SER A 370 13.44 -19.89 -21.12
N THR A 371 12.53 -19.45 -20.24
CA THR A 371 12.74 -18.46 -19.20
C THR A 371 14.12 -18.66 -18.56
N SER A 372 15.06 -17.74 -18.81
CA SER A 372 16.42 -17.89 -18.32
C SER A 372 16.40 -17.95 -16.80
N LYS A 373 16.98 -19.01 -16.22
CA LYS A 373 17.02 -19.20 -14.77
C LYS A 373 17.81 -18.08 -14.05
N TYR A 374 18.65 -17.36 -14.79
CA TYR A 374 19.61 -16.36 -14.33
C TYR A 374 19.48 -15.05 -15.11
N PRO A 375 20.03 -13.92 -14.58
CA PRO A 375 20.12 -12.68 -15.35
C PRO A 375 20.96 -12.89 -16.61
N THR A 376 20.39 -12.57 -17.76
CA THR A 376 21.01 -12.68 -19.09
C THR A 376 21.87 -11.48 -19.45
N SER A 377 21.62 -10.34 -18.82
CA SER A 377 22.33 -9.09 -19.08
C SER A 377 22.42 -8.22 -17.82
N VAL A 378 23.45 -7.37 -17.75
CA VAL A 378 23.56 -6.34 -16.71
C VAL A 378 22.41 -5.32 -16.82
N THR A 379 21.88 -5.11 -18.03
CA THR A 379 20.68 -4.29 -18.27
C THR A 379 19.43 -4.88 -17.62
N ASP A 380 19.25 -6.20 -17.59
CA ASP A 380 18.14 -6.83 -16.88
C ASP A 380 18.17 -6.51 -15.38
N VAL A 381 19.35 -6.55 -14.77
CA VAL A 381 19.53 -6.19 -13.35
C VAL A 381 19.24 -4.72 -13.12
N LYS A 382 19.70 -3.82 -14.02
CA LYS A 382 19.36 -2.40 -13.98
C LYS A 382 17.83 -2.20 -14.02
N THR A 383 17.12 -2.93 -14.88
CA THR A 383 15.64 -2.82 -14.95
C THR A 383 14.97 -3.30 -13.66
N VAL A 384 15.45 -4.38 -13.03
CA VAL A 384 14.89 -4.86 -11.75
C VAL A 384 15.15 -3.85 -10.63
N CYS A 385 16.37 -3.31 -10.54
CA CYS A 385 16.71 -2.26 -9.57
C CYS A 385 15.81 -1.02 -9.74
N LEU A 386 15.54 -0.63 -10.99
CA LEU A 386 14.66 0.49 -11.31
C LEU A 386 13.21 0.19 -10.91
N MET A 387 12.71 -1.02 -11.19
CA MET A 387 11.35 -1.42 -10.81
C MET A 387 11.17 -1.48 -9.29
N GLU A 388 12.15 -1.98 -8.54
CA GLU A 388 12.13 -1.98 -7.07
C GLU A 388 12.07 -0.56 -6.51
N ALA A 389 12.91 0.34 -7.03
CA ALA A 389 12.95 1.72 -6.60
C ALA A 389 11.65 2.46 -6.90
N LYS A 390 11.06 2.25 -8.09
CA LYS A 390 9.76 2.80 -8.47
C LYS A 390 8.64 2.29 -7.55
N ALA A 391 8.58 0.98 -7.30
CA ALA A 391 7.57 0.40 -6.42
C ALA A 391 7.71 0.92 -4.97
N ALA A 392 8.94 0.99 -4.44
CA ALA A 392 9.20 1.52 -3.11
C ALA A 392 8.88 3.03 -3.01
N ALA A 393 9.26 3.82 -4.02
CA ALA A 393 8.96 5.25 -4.07
C ALA A 393 7.45 5.52 -4.11
N LEU A 394 6.69 4.75 -4.90
CA LEU A 394 5.23 4.85 -4.94
C LEU A 394 4.61 4.58 -3.57
N LEU A 395 4.99 3.47 -2.93
CA LEU A 395 4.50 3.07 -1.61
C LEU A 395 4.87 4.05 -0.50
N GLN A 396 6.02 4.73 -0.60
CA GLN A 396 6.50 5.69 0.41
C GLN A 396 5.98 7.12 0.20
N SER A 397 5.47 7.45 -0.99
CA SER A 397 4.99 8.78 -1.35
C SER A 397 3.49 8.79 -1.61
N LEU A 398 3.09 8.62 -2.87
CA LEU A 398 1.72 8.77 -3.34
C LEU A 398 0.73 7.75 -2.74
N LEU A 399 1.21 6.54 -2.44
CA LEU A 399 0.40 5.43 -1.95
C LEU A 399 0.62 5.14 -0.45
N TYR A 400 1.31 6.04 0.26
CA TYR A 400 1.64 5.85 1.67
C TYR A 400 0.40 5.72 2.56
N THR A 401 -0.58 6.58 2.35
CA THR A 401 -1.84 6.58 3.11
C THR A 401 -2.61 5.27 2.89
N THR A 402 -2.75 4.82 1.65
CA THR A 402 -3.40 3.54 1.31
C THR A 402 -2.65 2.33 1.89
N LEU A 403 -1.32 2.39 1.95
CA LEU A 403 -0.52 1.34 2.59
C LEU A 403 -0.78 1.29 4.10
N GLU A 404 -0.86 2.45 4.76
CA GLU A 404 -1.21 2.50 6.17
C GLU A 404 -2.63 2.00 6.46
N THR A 405 -3.62 2.41 5.65
CA THR A 405 -5.02 1.97 5.81
C THR A 405 -5.14 0.48 5.59
N THR A 406 -4.44 -0.08 4.59
CA THR A 406 -4.36 -1.52 4.35
C THR A 406 -3.82 -2.25 5.57
N ASN A 407 -2.69 -1.81 6.11
CA ASN A 407 -2.08 -2.45 7.29
C ASN A 407 -2.99 -2.38 8.53
N LYS A 408 -3.65 -1.24 8.77
CA LYS A 408 -4.60 -1.07 9.87
C LYS A 408 -5.83 -1.97 9.69
N SER A 409 -6.37 -2.04 8.47
CA SER A 409 -7.54 -2.84 8.13
C SER A 409 -7.24 -4.33 8.25
N LEU A 410 -6.13 -4.81 7.68
CA LEU A 410 -5.72 -6.22 7.79
C LEU A 410 -5.57 -6.69 9.25
N LEU A 411 -4.94 -5.88 10.10
CA LEU A 411 -4.80 -6.18 11.52
C LEU A 411 -6.15 -6.20 12.26
N ARG A 412 -7.02 -5.25 11.94
CA ARG A 412 -8.37 -5.16 12.50
C ARG A 412 -9.20 -6.37 12.08
N ASP A 413 -9.20 -6.70 10.81
CA ASP A 413 -10.05 -7.73 10.22
C ASP A 413 -9.64 -9.14 10.69
N TYR A 414 -8.34 -9.37 10.95
CA TYR A 414 -7.87 -10.63 11.55
C TYR A 414 -8.45 -10.89 12.95
N SER A 415 -8.77 -9.82 13.71
CA SER A 415 -9.37 -9.96 15.05
C SER A 415 -10.88 -10.15 15.03
N ARG A 416 -11.55 -9.88 13.91
CA ARG A 416 -13.02 -9.85 13.77
C ARG A 416 -13.61 -11.21 13.41
N THR A 417 -14.90 -11.39 13.74
CA THR A 417 -15.68 -12.54 13.23
C THR A 417 -16.15 -12.27 11.80
N LEU A 418 -16.59 -13.32 11.10
CA LEU A 418 -17.15 -13.17 9.75
C LEU A 418 -18.37 -12.24 9.73
N GLU A 419 -19.29 -12.39 10.70
CA GLU A 419 -20.47 -11.54 10.85
C GLU A 419 -20.09 -10.07 11.08
N GLU A 420 -19.06 -9.80 11.88
CA GLU A 420 -18.57 -8.43 12.12
C GLU A 420 -18.01 -7.81 10.82
N LEU A 421 -17.29 -8.60 10.01
CA LEU A 421 -16.75 -8.14 8.72
C LEU A 421 -17.84 -7.88 7.68
N GLU A 422 -18.89 -8.70 7.66
CA GLU A 422 -20.06 -8.48 6.80
C GLU A 422 -20.78 -7.19 7.20
N ASN A 423 -21.02 -6.98 8.49
CA ASN A 423 -21.62 -5.76 8.99
C ASN A 423 -20.77 -4.51 8.68
N ASP A 424 -19.44 -4.58 8.80
CA ASP A 424 -18.58 -3.45 8.40
C ASP A 424 -18.71 -3.09 6.92
N ARG A 425 -18.92 -4.10 6.06
CA ARG A 425 -19.11 -3.89 4.61
C ARG A 425 -20.46 -3.26 4.32
N GLU A 426 -21.51 -3.70 5.00
CA GLU A 426 -22.84 -3.12 4.90
C GLU A 426 -22.87 -1.66 5.38
N VAL A 427 -22.19 -1.36 6.50
CA VAL A 427 -22.06 0.02 7.00
C VAL A 427 -21.31 0.89 5.98
N ALA A 428 -20.18 0.43 5.44
CA ALA A 428 -19.44 1.19 4.44
C ALA A 428 -20.22 1.37 3.12
N GLU A 429 -21.10 0.42 2.78
CA GLU A 429 -22.00 0.55 1.63
C GLU A 429 -23.11 1.58 1.90
N GLN A 430 -23.69 1.58 3.09
CA GLN A 430 -24.71 2.56 3.51
C GLN A 430 -24.13 3.98 3.55
N GLU A 431 -22.97 4.19 4.20
CA GLU A 431 -22.29 5.49 4.23
C GLU A 431 -22.01 6.05 2.83
N PHE A 432 -21.73 5.17 1.86
CA PHE A 432 -21.55 5.55 0.47
C PHE A 432 -22.87 5.91 -0.23
N LEU A 433 -23.92 5.11 -0.03
CA LEU A 433 -25.24 5.40 -0.60
C LEU A 433 -25.85 6.68 -0.03
N ASP A 434 -25.67 6.92 1.26
CA ASP A 434 -26.12 8.14 1.93
C ASP A 434 -25.43 9.38 1.34
N SER A 435 -24.12 9.29 1.08
CA SER A 435 -23.35 10.36 0.42
C SER A 435 -23.85 10.65 -1.00
N LEU A 436 -24.23 9.61 -1.76
CA LEU A 436 -24.84 9.81 -3.08
C LEU A 436 -26.25 10.40 -3.00
N GLU A 437 -27.04 9.96 -2.03
CA GLU A 437 -28.40 10.45 -1.86
C GLU A 437 -28.41 11.92 -1.41
N GLU A 438 -27.44 12.35 -0.61
CA GLU A 438 -27.26 13.74 -0.22
C GLU A 438 -27.00 14.64 -1.43
N VAL A 439 -26.06 14.27 -2.30
CA VAL A 439 -25.81 15.03 -3.54
C VAL A 439 -27.05 15.01 -4.43
N ARG A 440 -27.72 13.86 -4.57
CA ARG A 440 -28.94 13.74 -5.38
C ARG A 440 -30.08 14.62 -4.87
N LYS A 441 -30.26 14.74 -3.55
CA LYS A 441 -31.29 15.60 -2.93
C LYS A 441 -31.05 17.08 -3.23
N ASN A 442 -29.79 17.47 -3.42
CA ASN A 442 -29.39 18.85 -3.64
C ASN A 442 -29.16 19.16 -5.13
N SER A 443 -29.14 18.16 -6.01
CA SER A 443 -29.14 18.34 -7.46
C SER A 443 -30.56 18.46 -8.02
N ALA A 444 -30.77 19.34 -8.99
CA ALA A 444 -32.03 19.40 -9.77
C ALA A 444 -31.86 18.74 -11.14
N ASP A 445 -32.97 18.57 -11.88
CA ASP A 445 -32.93 18.03 -13.24
C ASP A 445 -32.25 18.98 -14.25
N THR A 446 -32.19 20.29 -13.95
CA THR A 446 -31.50 21.29 -14.77
C THR A 446 -30.27 21.87 -14.05
N MET A 447 -29.33 22.40 -14.84
CA MET A 447 -28.13 23.05 -14.31
C MET A 447 -28.45 24.28 -13.47
N GLU A 448 -29.35 25.16 -13.95
CA GLU A 448 -29.73 26.37 -13.22
C GLU A 448 -30.40 26.03 -11.88
N GLY A 449 -31.23 25.00 -11.86
CA GLY A 449 -31.83 24.49 -10.62
C GLY A 449 -30.77 23.94 -9.67
N THR A 450 -29.78 23.22 -10.18
CA THR A 450 -28.69 22.66 -9.36
C THR A 450 -27.80 23.75 -8.79
N VAL A 451 -27.48 24.80 -9.56
CA VAL A 451 -26.73 25.96 -9.07
C VAL A 451 -27.49 26.67 -7.94
N ALA A 452 -28.81 26.82 -8.07
CA ALA A 452 -29.63 27.42 -7.02
C ALA A 452 -29.61 26.59 -5.73
N HIS A 453 -29.80 25.28 -5.83
CA HIS A 453 -29.76 24.39 -4.66
C HIS A 453 -28.36 24.26 -4.05
N ALA A 454 -27.30 24.23 -4.85
CA ALA A 454 -25.92 24.26 -4.37
C ALA A 454 -25.65 25.55 -3.59
N ALA A 455 -26.14 26.70 -4.07
CA ALA A 455 -26.03 27.97 -3.35
C ALA A 455 -26.78 27.94 -2.01
N GLU A 456 -27.99 27.37 -1.97
CA GLU A 456 -28.75 27.18 -0.73
C GLU A 456 -28.06 26.24 0.25
N TYR A 457 -27.49 25.15 -0.23
CA TYR A 457 -26.75 24.18 0.58
C TYR A 457 -25.48 24.79 1.18
N ASN A 458 -24.68 25.47 0.36
CA ASN A 458 -23.48 26.18 0.84
C ASN A 458 -23.83 27.28 1.85
N LEU A 459 -24.96 27.97 1.66
CA LEU A 459 -25.47 28.93 2.64
C LEU A 459 -25.84 28.24 3.96
N LYS A 460 -26.50 27.07 3.91
CA LYS A 460 -26.85 26.30 5.13
C LYS A 460 -25.59 25.88 5.89
N LEU A 461 -24.61 25.29 5.20
CA LEU A 461 -23.33 24.91 5.79
C LEU A 461 -22.63 26.11 6.45
N ALA A 462 -22.51 27.24 5.75
CA ALA A 462 -21.90 28.46 6.30
C ALA A 462 -22.67 29.03 7.51
N LEU A 463 -24.00 28.91 7.53
CA LEU A 463 -24.82 29.32 8.66
C LEU A 463 -24.63 28.40 9.88
N GLU A 464 -24.47 27.10 9.68
CA GLU A 464 -24.16 26.12 10.72
C GLU A 464 -22.78 26.37 11.34
N GLU A 465 -21.76 26.59 10.51
CA GLU A 465 -20.43 27.03 10.96
C GLU A 465 -20.50 28.31 11.80
N SER A 466 -21.34 29.28 11.40
CA SER A 466 -21.51 30.55 12.14
C SER A 466 -22.22 30.36 13.50
N LYS A 467 -23.11 29.37 13.62
CA LYS A 467 -23.78 29.02 14.87
C LYS A 467 -22.82 28.32 15.84
N GLY A 468 -21.96 27.43 15.31
CA GLY A 468 -20.84 26.84 16.05
C GLY A 468 -19.88 27.89 16.58
N SER A 469 -19.53 28.89 15.75
CA SER A 469 -18.64 29.99 16.16
C SER A 469 -19.25 30.95 17.21
N ARG A 470 -20.59 31.07 17.31
CA ARG A 470 -21.25 31.91 18.32
C ARG A 470 -21.30 31.27 19.71
N ARG A 471 -21.09 29.96 19.84
CA ARG A 471 -21.06 29.26 21.14
C ARG A 471 -19.74 29.42 21.92
N GLY A 472 -18.71 30.03 21.34
CA GLY A 472 -17.41 30.21 21.98
C GLY A 472 -16.78 31.58 21.81
N ARG A 473 -17.35 32.67 22.36
CA ARG A 473 -16.60 33.94 22.50
C ARG A 473 -17.14 34.93 23.55
N HIS A 474 -16.87 34.67 24.82
CA HIS A 474 -16.58 35.73 25.79
C HIS A 474 -15.10 35.64 26.19
N GLY A 475 -14.26 36.35 25.43
CA GLY A 475 -12.82 36.48 25.67
C GLY A 475 -12.26 37.59 24.78
N LYS A 476 -11.61 38.57 25.41
CA LYS A 476 -11.22 39.88 24.86
C LYS A 476 -10.38 39.80 23.57
N ALA A 477 -10.58 40.80 22.72
CA ALA A 477 -9.85 41.02 21.46
C ALA A 477 -8.41 41.52 21.68
N SER A 478 -7.48 41.06 20.84
CA SER A 478 -6.30 41.80 20.39
C SER A 478 -5.95 41.39 18.95
N ALA A 479 -5.50 42.36 18.17
CA ALA A 479 -5.22 42.34 16.73
C ALA A 479 -3.75 41.89 16.40
N PRO A 480 -3.32 41.76 15.12
CA PRO A 480 -2.52 40.61 14.64
C PRO A 480 -1.11 40.90 14.06
N ALA A 481 -0.32 39.81 13.84
CA ALA A 481 0.69 39.52 12.76
C ALA A 481 1.93 38.70 13.29
N PRO A 482 2.78 38.02 12.47
CA PRO A 482 2.55 37.15 11.30
C PRO A 482 3.43 35.83 11.21
N VAL A 483 3.10 34.94 10.23
CA VAL A 483 3.89 33.88 9.48
C VAL A 483 4.27 32.47 10.08
N SER A 484 3.50 31.44 9.66
CA SER A 484 3.73 30.02 9.17
C SER A 484 4.78 29.02 9.76
N PRO A 485 4.70 27.66 9.54
CA PRO A 485 3.70 26.83 8.82
C PRO A 485 3.18 25.55 9.55
N ALA A 486 2.21 24.85 8.88
CA ALA A 486 1.72 23.46 9.00
C ALA A 486 0.27 23.27 9.52
N PRO A 487 -0.71 22.82 8.70
CA PRO A 487 -2.02 22.46 9.20
C PRO A 487 -2.04 20.98 9.62
N ALA A 488 -2.18 20.76 10.93
CA ALA A 488 -2.80 19.55 11.45
C ALA A 488 -4.30 19.60 11.15
N ALA A 489 -4.87 18.42 10.86
CA ALA A 489 -6.27 18.22 10.54
C ALA A 489 -7.22 18.97 11.49
N PRO A 490 -8.27 19.64 10.99
CA PRO A 490 -9.31 20.19 11.83
C PRO A 490 -10.21 19.04 12.33
N GLU A 491 -10.14 18.75 13.63
CA GLU A 491 -11.19 18.03 14.33
C GLU A 491 -12.45 18.92 14.30
N LEU A 492 -13.44 18.53 13.50
CA LEU A 492 -14.78 19.10 13.54
C LEU A 492 -15.33 18.96 14.97
N PRO A 493 -15.88 20.02 15.58
CA PRO A 493 -16.72 19.88 16.75
C PRO A 493 -17.96 19.12 16.31
N LEU A 494 -17.98 17.81 16.60
CA LEU A 494 -19.22 17.06 16.67
C LEU A 494 -20.12 17.84 17.62
N GLU A 495 -21.20 18.43 17.11
CA GLU A 495 -22.32 18.75 17.98
C GLU A 495 -22.77 17.39 18.52
N GLU A 496 -22.31 17.11 19.74
CA GLU A 496 -22.74 15.96 20.52
C GLU A 496 -24.25 16.09 20.68
N GLU A 497 -25.01 15.44 19.80
CA GLU A 497 -26.26 14.84 20.22
C GLU A 497 -25.87 13.84 21.31
N GLU A 498 -25.77 14.36 22.54
CA GLU A 498 -25.41 13.62 23.74
C GLU A 498 -26.41 12.48 23.90
N GLU A 499 -26.08 11.31 23.34
CA GLU A 499 -26.82 10.08 23.52
C GLU A 499 -27.04 9.89 25.03
N GLN A 500 -28.30 9.98 25.45
CA GLN A 500 -28.69 9.76 26.83
C GLN A 500 -28.16 8.40 27.27
N LEU A 501 -27.18 8.40 28.18
CA LEU A 501 -26.61 7.17 28.71
C LEU A 501 -27.69 6.43 29.50
N ILE A 502 -28.15 5.30 28.96
CA ILE A 502 -29.21 4.48 29.57
C ILE A 502 -28.57 3.52 30.57
N GLY A 503 -29.10 3.46 31.79
CA GLY A 503 -28.65 2.53 32.82
C GLY A 503 -29.15 1.11 32.60
N GLU A 504 -28.63 0.16 33.38
CA GLU A 504 -29.01 -1.27 33.38
C GLU A 504 -30.52 -1.50 33.66
N ASN A 505 -31.21 -0.49 34.19
CA ASN A 505 -32.65 -0.47 34.47
C ASN A 505 -33.50 0.21 33.36
N GLY A 506 -32.90 0.63 32.24
CA GLY A 506 -33.61 1.35 31.17
C GLY A 506 -33.92 2.82 31.45
N GLU A 507 -33.51 3.35 32.61
CA GLU A 507 -33.68 4.75 32.98
C GLU A 507 -32.48 5.60 32.55
N PRO A 508 -32.69 6.85 32.09
CA PRO A 508 -31.60 7.75 31.71
C PRO A 508 -30.76 8.14 32.92
N ILE A 509 -29.45 7.91 32.86
CA ILE A 509 -28.50 8.22 33.92
C ILE A 509 -28.36 9.74 34.04
N PRO A 510 -28.59 10.33 35.22
CA PRO A 510 -28.37 11.76 35.44
C PRO A 510 -26.92 12.18 35.14
N ARG A 511 -26.71 13.33 34.48
CA ARG A 511 -25.37 13.84 34.07
C ARG A 511 -24.35 13.90 35.23
N TRP A 512 -24.78 14.26 36.43
CA TRP A 512 -23.89 14.31 37.60
C TRP A 512 -23.40 12.91 38.02
N LEU A 513 -24.23 11.88 37.84
CA LEU A 513 -23.90 10.50 38.14
C LEU A 513 -22.97 9.93 37.06
N ALA A 514 -23.20 10.31 35.80
CA ALA A 514 -22.33 10.00 34.66
C ALA A 514 -20.92 10.59 34.85
N GLN A 515 -20.82 11.87 35.24
CA GLN A 515 -19.54 12.52 35.55
C GLN A 515 -18.86 11.93 36.81
N LEU A 516 -19.63 11.62 37.86
CA LEU A 516 -19.09 11.02 39.10
C LEU A 516 -18.47 9.64 38.85
N HIS A 517 -19.14 8.79 38.07
CA HIS A 517 -18.64 7.47 37.69
C HIS A 517 -17.73 7.49 36.45
N GLN A 518 -17.50 8.67 35.87
CA GLN A 518 -16.71 8.88 34.67
C GLN A 518 -17.20 8.06 33.47
N LEU A 519 -18.51 7.83 33.38
CA LEU A 519 -19.17 7.08 32.29
C LEU A 519 -19.03 7.80 30.94
N ASP A 520 -18.81 9.12 30.96
CA ASP A 520 -18.56 9.95 29.77
C ASP A 520 -17.19 9.67 29.12
N LYS A 521 -16.29 8.95 29.81
CA LYS A 521 -14.98 8.61 29.25
C LYS A 521 -15.08 7.37 28.37
N MET A 522 -14.80 7.54 27.08
CA MET A 522 -14.74 6.46 26.10
C MET A 522 -13.34 5.84 26.07
N PHE A 523 -13.26 4.52 26.28
CA PHE A 523 -12.01 3.76 26.22
C PHE A 523 -12.07 2.76 25.06
N ARG A 524 -11.13 2.83 24.13
CA ARG A 524 -11.02 1.88 23.01
C ARG A 524 -10.08 0.73 23.35
N CYS A 525 -10.47 -0.51 23.03
CA CYS A 525 -9.61 -1.68 23.14
C CYS A 525 -9.38 -2.32 21.75
N ASP A 526 -8.14 -2.29 21.26
CA ASP A 526 -7.81 -2.83 19.94
C ASP A 526 -7.78 -4.37 19.94
N VAL A 527 -7.46 -5.01 21.07
CA VAL A 527 -7.49 -6.49 21.22
C VAL A 527 -8.91 -7.04 21.05
N CYS A 528 -9.94 -6.26 21.38
CA CYS A 528 -11.34 -6.60 21.18
C CYS A 528 -11.89 -6.14 19.80
N GLY A 529 -11.03 -5.85 18.82
CA GLY A 529 -11.47 -5.40 17.50
C GLY A 529 -11.85 -3.93 17.42
N GLY A 530 -11.38 -3.11 18.37
CA GLY A 530 -11.61 -1.66 18.43
C GLY A 530 -12.90 -1.25 19.14
N THR A 531 -13.52 -2.14 19.91
CA THR A 531 -14.75 -1.82 20.68
C THR A 531 -14.51 -0.66 21.65
N ILE A 532 -15.46 0.27 21.70
CA ILE A 532 -15.46 1.42 22.60
C ILE A 532 -16.26 1.05 23.86
N TYR A 533 -15.60 1.07 25.02
CA TYR A 533 -16.20 0.88 26.33
C TYR A 533 -16.43 2.24 27.00
N LYS A 534 -17.67 2.53 27.38
CA LYS A 534 -18.03 3.75 28.12
C LYS A 534 -17.79 3.52 29.62
N GLY A 535 -16.83 4.23 30.21
CA GLY A 535 -16.53 4.24 31.64
C GLY A 535 -15.40 3.30 32.11
N PRO A 536 -14.60 3.69 33.13
CA PRO A 536 -13.47 2.90 33.64
C PRO A 536 -13.84 1.57 34.32
N LYS A 537 -15.09 1.41 34.77
CA LYS A 537 -15.56 0.19 35.44
C LYS A 537 -15.79 -0.92 34.43
N VAL A 538 -16.61 -0.66 33.41
CA VAL A 538 -16.86 -1.57 32.29
C VAL A 538 -15.54 -1.90 31.58
N PHE A 539 -14.67 -0.90 31.41
CA PHE A 539 -13.34 -1.09 30.87
C PHE A 539 -12.37 -1.86 31.80
N ARG A 540 -12.63 -2.06 33.09
CA ARG A 540 -11.85 -3.04 33.87
C ARG A 540 -12.43 -4.44 33.76
N GLU A 541 -13.76 -4.53 33.76
CA GLU A 541 -14.47 -5.80 33.64
C GLU A 541 -14.23 -6.46 32.27
N HIS A 542 -14.02 -5.69 31.20
CA HIS A 542 -13.77 -6.26 29.87
C HIS A 542 -12.51 -7.13 29.78
N PHE A 543 -11.48 -6.91 30.61
CA PHE A 543 -10.27 -7.75 30.62
C PHE A 543 -10.57 -9.19 31.07
N GLY A 544 -11.63 -9.39 31.86
CA GLY A 544 -12.14 -10.70 32.25
C GLY A 544 -13.20 -11.27 31.31
N ALA A 545 -13.68 -10.49 30.33
CA ALA A 545 -14.72 -10.91 29.41
C ALA A 545 -14.18 -11.89 28.36
N GLU A 546 -15.06 -12.80 27.91
CA GLU A 546 -14.69 -13.82 26.93
C GLU A 546 -14.21 -13.24 25.60
N ARG A 547 -14.75 -12.09 25.18
CA ARG A 547 -14.32 -11.39 23.95
C ARG A 547 -12.84 -10.98 23.99
N HIS A 548 -12.39 -10.42 25.12
CA HIS A 548 -10.98 -10.03 25.27
C HIS A 548 -10.07 -11.27 25.37
N ALA A 549 -10.52 -12.30 26.08
CA ALA A 549 -9.82 -13.58 26.15
C ALA A 549 -9.67 -14.25 24.77
N GLU A 550 -10.71 -14.22 23.95
CA GLU A 550 -10.71 -14.76 22.58
C GLU A 550 -9.79 -13.95 21.65
N GLY A 551 -9.82 -12.61 21.75
CA GLY A 551 -8.86 -11.74 21.04
C GLY A 551 -7.40 -12.09 21.36
N LEU A 552 -7.07 -12.32 22.63
CA LEU A 552 -5.74 -12.78 23.05
C LEU A 552 -5.39 -14.18 22.49
N ARG A 553 -6.34 -15.12 22.48
CA ARG A 553 -6.14 -16.46 21.90
C ARG A 553 -5.85 -16.39 20.39
N ARG A 554 -6.59 -15.56 19.64
CA ARG A 554 -6.37 -15.33 18.19
C ARG A 554 -5.00 -14.74 17.89
N LEU A 555 -4.46 -13.91 18.80
CA LEU A 555 -3.11 -13.36 18.75
C LEU A 555 -2.01 -14.37 19.19
N GLY A 556 -2.38 -15.61 19.50
CA GLY A 556 -1.46 -16.70 19.86
C GLY A 556 -1.06 -16.73 21.34
N VAL A 557 -1.80 -16.05 22.22
CA VAL A 557 -1.61 -16.13 23.68
C VAL A 557 -2.51 -17.23 24.24
N MET A 558 -1.95 -18.43 24.43
CA MET A 558 -2.69 -19.59 24.92
C MET A 558 -2.63 -19.77 26.45
N HIS A 559 -1.67 -19.14 27.11
CA HIS A 559 -1.40 -19.33 28.54
C HIS A 559 -1.30 -18.00 29.27
N ARG A 560 -1.65 -18.00 30.57
CA ARG A 560 -1.56 -16.84 31.48
C ARG A 560 -2.26 -15.58 30.96
N LEU A 561 -3.54 -15.68 30.58
CA LEU A 561 -4.33 -14.51 30.15
C LEU A 561 -4.32 -13.36 31.18
N LYS A 562 -4.27 -13.68 32.48
CA LYS A 562 -4.16 -12.70 33.56
C LYS A 562 -2.89 -11.84 33.52
N SER A 563 -1.81 -12.32 32.88
CA SER A 563 -0.56 -11.54 32.74
C SER A 563 -0.70 -10.41 31.71
N TYR A 564 -1.74 -10.44 30.89
CA TYR A 564 -2.02 -9.44 29.85
C TYR A 564 -3.10 -8.43 30.29
N GLU A 565 -3.50 -8.45 31.57
CA GLU A 565 -4.46 -7.50 32.13
C GLU A 565 -3.91 -6.06 32.04
N GLY A 566 -4.69 -5.14 31.49
CA GLY A 566 -4.30 -3.75 31.28
C GLY A 566 -3.73 -3.43 29.89
N ILE A 567 -3.55 -4.41 29.01
CA ILE A 567 -3.04 -4.19 27.66
C ILE A 567 -4.19 -4.06 26.66
N THR A 568 -4.35 -2.87 26.07
CA THR A 568 -5.37 -2.61 25.04
C THR A 568 -4.85 -2.66 23.62
N SER A 569 -3.55 -2.44 23.41
CA SER A 569 -2.94 -2.38 22.08
C SER A 569 -2.39 -3.74 21.66
N ILE A 570 -2.78 -4.20 20.46
CA ILE A 570 -2.30 -5.46 19.87
C ILE A 570 -0.76 -5.49 19.80
N ARG A 571 -0.11 -4.35 19.52
CA ARG A 571 1.35 -4.27 19.42
C ARG A 571 2.04 -4.66 20.74
N GLN A 572 1.53 -4.16 21.85
CA GLN A 572 2.05 -4.45 23.18
C GLN A 572 1.82 -5.92 23.57
N VAL A 573 0.68 -6.50 23.15
CA VAL A 573 0.41 -7.94 23.36
C VAL A 573 1.45 -8.80 22.64
N VAL A 574 1.77 -8.48 21.38
CA VAL A 574 2.77 -9.23 20.60
C VAL A 574 4.16 -9.09 21.21
N GLU A 575 4.58 -7.87 21.58
CA GLU A 575 5.89 -7.63 22.22
C GLU A 575 6.01 -8.37 23.56
N MET A 576 4.97 -8.32 24.40
CA MET A 576 4.96 -9.04 25.68
C MET A 576 4.98 -10.56 25.45
N ARG A 577 4.23 -11.06 24.46
CA ARG A 577 4.25 -12.49 24.08
C ARG A 577 5.65 -12.92 23.67
N GLU A 578 6.32 -12.17 22.78
CA GLU A 578 7.69 -12.48 22.34
C GLU A 578 8.68 -12.47 23.52
N ARG A 579 8.54 -11.51 24.43
CA ARG A 579 9.39 -11.43 25.63
C ARG A 579 9.18 -12.62 26.58
N LEU A 580 7.93 -13.02 26.82
CA LEU A 580 7.59 -14.14 27.70
C LEU A 580 7.97 -15.49 27.09
N THR A 581 7.68 -15.71 25.81
CA THR A 581 8.07 -16.94 25.10
C THR A 581 9.59 -17.03 24.92
N GLY A 582 10.28 -15.91 24.67
CA GLY A 582 11.74 -15.86 24.62
C GLY A 582 12.39 -16.21 25.96
N GLY A 583 11.82 -15.72 27.07
CA GLY A 583 12.26 -16.05 28.44
C GLY A 583 12.03 -17.52 28.83
N GLU A 584 10.84 -18.06 28.57
CA GLU A 584 10.49 -19.45 28.91
C GLU A 584 11.18 -20.47 28.00
N SER A 585 11.25 -20.23 26.69
CA SER A 585 12.01 -21.06 25.76
C SER A 585 13.49 -21.06 26.16
N GLY A 586 14.05 -19.89 26.50
CA GLY A 586 15.42 -19.77 26.98
C GLY A 586 15.70 -20.50 28.29
N PHE A 587 14.77 -20.49 29.25
CA PHE A 587 14.93 -21.18 30.54
C PHE A 587 14.71 -22.70 30.41
N ARG A 588 13.67 -23.15 29.72
CA ARG A 588 13.39 -24.57 29.50
C ARG A 588 14.43 -25.22 28.58
N LYS A 589 14.93 -24.47 27.58
CA LYS A 589 16.05 -24.90 26.73
C LYS A 589 17.34 -25.00 27.55
N ARG A 590 17.65 -24.02 28.40
CA ARG A 590 18.81 -24.09 29.31
C ARG A 590 18.71 -25.24 30.29
N LEU A 591 17.54 -25.49 30.88
CA LEU A 591 17.34 -26.62 31.78
C LEU A 591 17.52 -27.96 31.04
N ARG A 592 16.96 -28.06 29.82
CA ARG A 592 17.10 -29.26 29.00
C ARG A 592 18.52 -29.46 28.48
N ASP A 593 19.23 -28.40 28.10
CA ASP A 593 20.65 -28.45 27.72
C ASP A 593 21.52 -28.85 28.91
N ASN A 594 21.26 -28.33 30.11
CA ASN A 594 21.98 -28.75 31.31
C ASN A 594 21.77 -30.24 31.58
N THR A 595 20.53 -30.74 31.52
CA THR A 595 20.24 -32.16 31.73
C THR A 595 20.80 -33.04 30.60
N ASP A 596 20.75 -32.59 29.34
CA ASP A 596 21.30 -33.34 28.20
C ASP A 596 22.84 -33.43 28.25
N ASN A 597 23.49 -32.41 28.84
CA ASN A 597 24.95 -32.29 28.98
C ASN A 597 25.48 -32.76 30.35
N GLU A 598 24.63 -33.30 31.22
CA GLU A 598 25.09 -33.90 32.48
C GLU A 598 26.02 -35.09 32.17
N GLU A 599 27.22 -35.05 32.75
CA GLU A 599 28.25 -36.07 32.60
C GLU A 599 27.93 -37.29 33.47
N ILE A 600 27.60 -38.42 32.84
CA ILE A 600 27.32 -39.69 33.51
C ILE A 600 28.51 -40.62 33.29
N GLN A 601 28.98 -41.25 34.38
CA GLN A 601 30.04 -42.25 34.31
C GLN A 601 29.47 -43.66 34.18
N ASP A 602 29.86 -44.37 33.13
CA ASP A 602 29.52 -45.78 32.93
C ASP A 602 30.25 -46.69 33.94
N ALA A 603 29.74 -47.91 34.16
CA ALA A 603 30.36 -48.93 35.03
C ALA A 603 31.81 -49.33 34.65
N ARG A 604 32.28 -48.91 33.47
CA ARG A 604 33.66 -49.10 32.97
C ARG A 604 34.55 -47.87 33.16
N GLY A 605 34.04 -46.81 33.78
CA GLY A 605 34.76 -45.58 34.10
C GLY A 605 34.79 -44.52 33.00
N HIS A 606 34.14 -44.74 31.85
CA HIS A 606 34.05 -43.75 30.78
C HIS A 606 32.96 -42.71 31.07
N VAL A 607 33.26 -41.44 30.82
CA VAL A 607 32.32 -40.32 31.00
C VAL A 607 31.64 -40.04 29.68
N VAL A 608 30.30 -40.06 29.67
CA VAL A 608 29.45 -39.77 28.51
C VAL A 608 28.35 -38.79 28.89
N THR A 609 27.88 -38.01 27.92
CA THR A 609 26.75 -37.11 28.15
C THR A 609 25.46 -37.90 28.35
N ALA A 610 24.55 -37.42 29.20
CA ALA A 610 23.27 -38.06 29.46
C ALA A 610 22.46 -38.34 28.18
N LYS A 611 22.56 -37.43 27.19
CA LYS A 611 21.95 -37.60 25.87
C LYS A 611 22.54 -38.76 25.07
N GLU A 612 23.85 -38.91 25.07
CA GLU A 612 24.54 -40.02 24.38
C GLU A 612 24.27 -41.35 25.08
N TYR A 613 24.23 -41.36 26.41
CA TYR A 613 23.88 -42.54 27.20
C TYR A 613 22.46 -43.03 26.89
N LEU A 614 21.47 -42.14 26.85
CA LEU A 614 20.09 -42.48 26.46
C LEU A 614 20.00 -43.02 25.03
N ARG A 615 20.74 -42.43 24.09
CA ARG A 615 20.82 -42.93 22.70
C ARG A 615 21.46 -44.32 22.62
N LEU A 616 22.51 -44.58 23.40
CA LEU A 616 23.14 -45.90 23.51
C LEU A 616 22.19 -46.93 24.13
N GLN A 617 21.41 -46.53 25.13
CA GLN A 617 20.40 -47.39 25.75
C GLN A 617 19.24 -47.72 24.79
N GLN A 618 18.77 -46.73 24.03
CA GLN A 618 17.73 -46.93 23.01
C GLN A 618 18.20 -47.79 21.84
N ARG A 619 19.50 -47.77 21.48
CA ARG A 619 20.09 -48.66 20.46
C ARG A 619 20.32 -50.10 20.96
N ARG A 620 20.34 -50.32 22.28
CA ARG A 620 20.52 -51.63 22.91
C ARG A 620 19.19 -52.35 23.18
N ARG A 621 18.08 -51.61 23.18
CA ARG A 621 16.73 -52.17 23.03
C ARG A 621 16.45 -52.45 21.57
#